data_AF-A0A348ZXD9-F1
#
_entry.id   AF-A0A348ZXD9-F1
#
_cell.length_a   1.000
_cell.length_b   1.000
_cell.length_c   1.000
_cell.angle_alpha   90.00
_cell.angle_beta   90.00
_cell.angle_gamma   90.00
#
_symmetry.space_group_name_H-M   'P 1'
#
loop_
_entity.id
_entity.type
_entity.pdbx_description
1 polymer ?
#
loop_
_entity_poly.entity_id
_entity_poly.type
_entity_poly.pdbx_seq_one_letter_code
_entity_poly.pdbx_strand_id
1 'polypeptide(L)'
;VFAVRQETRYRRTRIVYPSSDTLIAMDPDIPDELQRVPLRFEGEGRQYEWVIDGDRTGVFSKLLLWKPRLGTHEVSIVDGSNQVIDSVTFAVR
;
A
#
# COMPACT_ATOMS: atom_id res chain seq x y z
N VAL A 1 -32.81 -13.91 -22.18
CA VAL A 1 -32.68 -13.44 -20.77
C VAL A 1 -31.31 -13.88 -20.27
N PHE A 2 -30.31 -13.01 -20.28
CA PHE A 2 -28.97 -13.33 -19.79
C PHE A 2 -28.91 -12.98 -18.31
N ALA A 3 -28.95 -14.00 -17.45
CA ALA A 3 -28.62 -13.83 -16.05
C ALA A 3 -27.10 -13.63 -15.94
N VAL A 4 -26.68 -12.38 -15.67
CA VAL A 4 -25.32 -12.10 -15.20
C VAL A 4 -25.20 -12.72 -13.82
N ARG A 5 -24.65 -13.93 -13.80
CA ARG A 5 -24.42 -14.73 -12.60
C ARG A 5 -23.34 -14.04 -11.78
N GLN A 6 -23.76 -13.45 -10.67
CA GLN A 6 -22.99 -12.95 -9.53
C GLN A 6 -21.48 -13.24 -9.58
N GLU A 7 -20.72 -12.37 -10.24
CA GLU A 7 -19.32 -12.16 -9.85
C GLU A 7 -19.34 -11.21 -8.65
N THR A 8 -19.78 -11.71 -7.49
CA THR A 8 -19.25 -11.20 -6.24
C THR A 8 -17.78 -11.62 -6.23
N ARG A 9 -16.94 -10.95 -7.04
CA ARG A 9 -15.50 -11.07 -6.92
C ARG A 9 -15.23 -10.70 -5.49
N TYR A 10 -14.89 -11.68 -4.65
CA TYR A 10 -14.14 -11.42 -3.44
C TYR A 10 -12.98 -10.56 -3.91
N ARG A 11 -13.05 -9.24 -3.68
CA ARG A 11 -11.98 -8.32 -4.07
C ARG A 11 -10.80 -8.77 -3.23
N ARG A 12 -9.89 -9.51 -3.85
CA ARG A 12 -8.66 -9.97 -3.21
C ARG A 12 -7.99 -8.76 -2.61
N THR A 13 -7.61 -8.87 -1.34
CA THR A 13 -6.89 -7.80 -0.66
C THR A 13 -5.62 -7.49 -1.44
N ARG A 14 -5.45 -6.23 -1.82
CA ARG A 14 -4.34 -5.76 -2.66
C ARG A 14 -4.01 -4.31 -2.39
N ILE A 15 -2.75 -3.95 -2.55
CA ILE A 15 -2.28 -2.57 -2.56
C ILE A 15 -2.77 -1.92 -3.85
N VAL A 16 -3.44 -0.78 -3.71
CA VAL A 16 -4.00 -0.01 -4.83
C VAL A 16 -3.21 1.27 -5.10
N TYR A 17 -2.37 1.70 -4.17
CA TYR A 17 -1.42 2.77 -4.38
C TYR A 17 -0.29 2.70 -3.34
N PRO A 18 0.99 2.86 -3.75
CA PRO A 18 1.45 2.94 -5.14
C PRO A 18 1.19 1.63 -5.91
N SER A 19 1.14 1.70 -7.24
CA SER A 19 1.22 0.49 -8.08
C SER A 19 2.69 0.16 -8.35
N SER A 20 2.97 -1.05 -8.83
CA SER A 20 4.31 -1.39 -9.33
C SER A 20 4.82 -0.34 -10.32
N ASP A 21 6.12 -0.03 -10.21
CA ASP A 21 6.84 0.94 -11.04
C ASP A 21 6.34 2.39 -10.93
N THR A 22 5.54 2.71 -9.91
CA THR A 22 5.19 4.10 -9.59
C THR A 22 6.47 4.90 -9.32
N LEU A 23 6.59 6.06 -9.95
CA LEU A 23 7.62 7.06 -9.66
C LEU A 23 6.98 8.26 -8.96
N ILE A 24 7.45 8.57 -7.76
CA ILE A 24 7.01 9.70 -6.94
C ILE A 24 8.14 10.74 -6.92
N ALA A 25 7.80 12.00 -7.13
CA ALA A 25 8.75 13.11 -7.03
C ALA A 25 8.65 13.79 -5.66
N MET A 26 9.79 14.14 -5.07
CA MET A 26 9.85 15.04 -3.92
C MET A 26 9.77 16.50 -4.38
N ASP A 27 8.85 17.26 -3.78
CA ASP A 27 8.71 18.69 -4.05
C ASP A 27 9.41 19.49 -2.93
N PRO A 28 10.52 20.21 -3.24
CA PRO A 28 11.28 20.95 -2.24
C PRO A 28 10.53 22.16 -1.67
N ASP A 29 9.48 22.64 -2.33
CA ASP A 29 8.68 23.76 -1.85
C ASP A 29 7.66 23.30 -0.78
N ILE A 30 7.37 22.00 -0.70
CA ILE A 30 6.50 21.43 0.34
C ILE A 30 7.31 21.25 1.63
N PRO A 31 6.87 21.80 2.78
CA PRO A 31 7.54 21.56 4.06
C PRO A 31 7.65 20.08 4.40
N ASP A 32 8.80 19.64 4.92
CA ASP A 32 9.09 18.25 5.31
C ASP A 32 7.99 17.57 6.15
N GLU A 33 7.35 18.35 7.03
CA GLU A 33 6.29 17.86 7.90
C GLU A 33 5.00 17.53 7.14
N LEU A 34 4.79 18.13 5.97
CA LEU A 34 3.62 17.94 5.11
C LEU A 34 3.87 16.94 3.97
N GLN A 35 5.13 16.63 3.66
CA GLN A 35 5.46 15.65 2.64
C GLN A 35 5.04 14.23 3.08
N ARG A 36 3.87 13.77 2.59
CA ARG A 36 3.32 12.44 2.88
C ARG A 36 2.87 11.75 1.60
N VAL A 37 3.28 10.49 1.47
CA VAL A 37 2.80 9.58 0.44
C VAL A 37 1.70 8.71 1.06
N PRO A 38 0.47 8.72 0.53
CA PRO A 38 -0.53 7.77 0.96
C PRO A 38 -0.12 6.37 0.50
N LEU A 39 -0.21 5.38 1.38
CA LEU A 39 -0.16 3.97 1.04
C LEU A 39 -1.56 3.42 1.25
N ARG A 40 -2.11 2.75 0.25
CA ARG A 40 -3.51 2.31 0.25
C ARG A 40 -3.65 0.88 -0.21
N PHE A 41 -4.46 0.11 0.51
CA PHE A 41 -4.93 -1.19 0.06
C PHE A 41 -6.46 -1.25 0.10
N GLU A 42 -7.03 -2.09 -0.75
CA GLU A 42 -8.43 -2.49 -0.72
C GLU A 42 -8.53 -3.97 -0.40
N GLY A 43 -9.70 -4.43 0.07
CA GLY A 43 -9.93 -5.82 0.44
C GLY A 43 -10.80 -5.98 1.67
N GLU A 44 -11.16 -7.23 1.92
CA GLU A 44 -11.85 -7.69 3.12
C GLU A 44 -10.84 -8.41 4.02
N GLY A 45 -11.06 -8.38 5.34
CA GLY A 45 -10.07 -8.82 6.32
C GLY A 45 -9.79 -7.70 7.32
N ARG A 46 -9.62 -8.07 8.60
CA ARG A 46 -9.68 -7.10 9.70
C ARG A 46 -8.33 -6.67 10.25
N GLN A 47 -7.22 -7.30 9.85
CA GLN A 47 -5.90 -7.06 10.44
C GLN A 47 -4.79 -7.32 9.43
N TYR A 48 -4.52 -6.32 8.59
CA TYR A 48 -3.31 -6.31 7.76
C TYR A 48 -2.40 -5.19 8.23
N GLU A 49 -1.12 -5.51 8.43
CA GLU A 49 -0.11 -4.56 8.83
C GLU A 49 0.73 -4.13 7.62
N TRP A 50 1.05 -2.85 7.53
CA TRP A 50 2.03 -2.36 6.56
C TRP A 50 3.45 -2.72 6.99
N VAL A 51 4.22 -3.26 6.05
CA VAL A 51 5.67 -3.47 6.14
C VAL A 51 6.33 -2.65 5.03
N ILE A 52 7.30 -1.81 5.37
CA ILE A 52 7.99 -0.92 4.41
C ILE A 52 9.48 -1.22 4.51
N ASP A 53 10.10 -1.61 3.40
CA ASP A 53 11.52 -1.99 3.34
C ASP A 53 11.91 -3.07 4.37
N GLY A 54 10.96 -3.95 4.73
CA GLY A 54 11.13 -4.98 5.76
C GLY A 54 10.77 -4.54 7.19
N ASP A 55 10.56 -3.25 7.42
CA ASP A 55 10.20 -2.71 8.74
C ASP A 55 8.69 -2.71 8.97
N ARG A 56 8.27 -3.35 10.08
CA ARG A 56 6.88 -3.31 10.56
C ARG A 56 6.50 -1.93 11.07
N THR A 57 5.37 -1.42 10.60
CA THR A 57 4.91 -0.06 10.96
C THR A 57 4.01 -0.01 12.20
N GLY A 58 3.45 -1.14 12.63
CA GLY A 58 2.40 -1.19 13.66
C GLY A 58 1.04 -0.64 13.21
N VAL A 59 0.87 -0.29 11.92
CA VAL A 59 -0.34 0.33 11.40
C VAL A 59 -1.24 -0.70 10.71
N PHE A 60 -2.45 -0.87 11.25
CA PHE A 60 -3.46 -1.83 10.79
C PHE A 60 -4.62 -1.18 10.00
N SER A 61 -4.34 -0.06 9.33
CA SER A 61 -5.32 0.74 8.59
C SER A 61 -5.16 0.55 7.08
N LYS A 62 -6.27 0.64 6.33
CA LYS A 62 -6.28 0.66 4.86
C LYS A 62 -5.50 1.83 4.25
N LEU A 63 -5.29 2.88 5.03
CA LEU A 63 -4.53 4.08 4.65
C LEU A 63 -3.41 4.31 5.68
N LEU A 64 -2.19 4.47 5.19
CA LEU A 64 -1.03 4.94 5.95
C LEU A 64 -0.45 6.16 5.23
N LEU A 65 -0.25 7.27 5.96
CA LEU A 65 0.47 8.44 5.45
C LEU A 65 1.95 8.30 5.77
N TRP A 66 2.71 7.75 4.82
CA TRP A 66 4.13 7.48 4.99
C TRP A 66 4.97 8.73 4.70
N LYS A 67 6.04 8.93 5.48
CA LYS A 67 7.04 9.97 5.20
C LYS A 67 8.02 9.42 4.16
N PRO A 68 8.06 9.96 2.92
CA PRO A 68 8.90 9.43 1.88
C PRO A 68 10.39 9.59 2.19
N ARG A 69 11.17 8.64 1.70
CA ARG A 69 12.63 8.72 1.59
C ARG A 69 12.99 8.61 0.11
N LEU A 70 14.09 9.22 -0.32
CA LEU A 70 14.59 9.03 -1.68
C LEU A 70 15.06 7.57 -1.86
N GLY A 71 14.79 6.98 -3.02
CA GLY A 71 15.24 5.63 -3.37
C GLY A 71 14.13 4.72 -3.87
N THR A 72 14.48 3.45 -4.07
CA THR A 72 13.53 2.38 -4.37
C THR A 72 13.03 1.78 -3.06
N HIS A 73 11.72 1.59 -2.98
CA HIS A 73 11.03 1.09 -1.80
C HIS A 73 10.16 -0.10 -2.16
N GLU A 74 10.06 -1.04 -1.22
CA GLU A 74 9.08 -2.12 -1.26
C GLU A 74 8.09 -1.91 -0.13
N VAL A 75 6.79 -1.95 -0.45
CA VAL A 75 5.74 -1.95 0.55
C VAL A 75 4.91 -3.21 0.42
N SER A 76 4.73 -3.89 1.54
CA SER A 76 3.92 -5.09 1.69
C SER A 76 2.78 -4.86 2.67
N ILE A 77 1.71 -5.62 2.50
CA ILE A 77 0.71 -5.85 3.55
C ILE A 77 0.83 -7.30 4.03
N VAL A 78 0.92 -7.50 5.33
CA VAL A 78 1.04 -8.82 5.96
C VAL A 78 -0.15 -9.10 6.87
N ASP A 79 -0.56 -10.36 6.99
CA ASP A 79 -1.58 -10.77 7.95
C ASP A 79 -1.02 -11.07 9.36
N GLY A 80 -1.89 -11.49 10.27
CA GLY A 80 -1.51 -11.87 11.64
C GLY A 80 -0.61 -13.10 11.75
N SER A 81 -0.48 -13.91 10.69
CA SER A 81 0.47 -15.02 10.59
C SER A 81 1.79 -14.63 9.91
N ASN A 82 1.99 -13.33 9.66
CA ASN A 82 3.12 -12.80 8.92
C ASN A 82 3.19 -13.28 7.46
N GLN A 83 2.06 -13.70 6.89
CA GLN A 83 1.97 -14.01 5.47
C GLN A 83 1.87 -12.70 4.68
N VAL A 84 2.72 -12.54 3.67
CA VAL A 84 2.61 -11.44 2.70
C VAL A 84 1.37 -11.67 1.84
N ILE A 85 0.43 -10.73 1.92
CA ILE A 85 -0.83 -10.76 1.19
C ILE A 85 -0.68 -10.11 -0.19
N ASP A 86 0.06 -9.00 -0.23
CA ASP A 86 0.44 -8.29 -1.45
C ASP A 86 1.71 -7.46 -1.20
N SER A 87 2.49 -7.23 -2.25
CA SER A 87 3.70 -6.40 -2.23
C SER A 87 3.87 -5.63 -3.53
N VAL A 88 4.33 -4.39 -3.44
CA VAL A 88 4.63 -3.53 -4.59
C VAL A 88 5.96 -2.82 -4.40
N THR A 89 6.71 -2.69 -5.49
CA THR A 89 7.94 -1.89 -5.56
C THR A 89 7.67 -0.58 -6.28
N PHE A 90 8.18 0.52 -5.74
CA PHE A 90 8.06 1.86 -6.31
C PHE A 90 9.33 2.66 -6.05
N ALA A 91 9.48 3.82 -6.71
CA ALA A 91 10.63 4.70 -6.52
C ALA A 91 10.19 6.11 -6.13
N VAL A 92 10.99 6.74 -5.27
CA VAL A 92 10.93 8.16 -4.95
C VAL A 92 12.22 8.80 -5.46
N ARG A 93 12.09 9.87 -6.25
CA ARG A 93 13.22 10.60 -6.83
C ARG A 93 13.10 12.10 -6.61
#